data_AF-X0W0I7-F1
#
_entry.id   AF-X0W0I7-F1
#
_cell.length_a   1.000
_cell.length_b   1.000
_cell.length_c   1.000
_cell.angle_alpha   90.00
_cell.angle_beta   90.00
_cell.angle_gamma   90.00
#
_symmetry.space_group_name_H-M   'P 1'
#
loop_
_entity.id
_entity.type
_entity.pdbx_description
1 polymer ?
#
loop_
_entity_poly.entity_id
_entity_poly.type
_entity_poly.pdbx_seq_one_letter_code
_entity_poly.pdbx_strand_id
1 'polypeptide(L)'
;MNHKIIASLPKIELHLHLDCSLSFDVVKQLRPDISEMEYKQSFIAPEKCTGLADILKYASSGIELMQTDEQLRKVVKGLFVQLKRENVIYAEIRFAPFLHLDKGLSAEDVVEIVTESVKENGHSTGIKCGIILCTLRHYDEVKSLQTVKLVERYIKNTKIVGFDIAADEAGFPIDSHKKAF
;
A
#
# COMPACT_ATOMS: atom_id res chain seq x y z
N MET A 1 -9.88 7.17 27.18
CA MET A 1 -10.17 8.35 26.32
C MET A 1 -11.48 8.12 25.57
N ASN A 2 -12.28 9.15 25.35
CA ASN A 2 -13.55 9.05 24.60
C ASN A 2 -13.23 8.86 23.10
N HIS A 3 -13.84 7.85 22.46
CA HIS A 3 -13.66 7.57 21.03
C HIS A 3 -13.90 8.80 20.14
N LYS A 4 -14.86 9.67 20.50
CA LYS A 4 -15.13 10.91 19.75
C LYS A 4 -13.95 11.88 19.78
N ILE A 5 -13.23 11.94 20.90
CA ILE A 5 -12.05 12.80 21.03
C ILE A 5 -10.92 12.24 20.15
N ILE A 6 -10.66 10.93 20.19
CA ILE A 6 -9.60 10.30 19.37
C ILE A 6 -9.87 10.49 17.88
N ALA A 7 -11.13 10.30 17.45
CA ALA A 7 -11.52 10.48 16.06
C ALA A 7 -11.33 11.93 15.59
N SER A 8 -11.60 12.93 16.45
CA SER A 8 -11.49 14.34 16.08
C SER A 8 -10.05 14.91 16.14
N LEU A 9 -9.08 14.18 16.68
CA LEU A 9 -7.69 14.64 16.70
C LEU A 9 -7.08 14.60 15.30
N PRO A 10 -6.33 15.63 14.87
CA PRO A 10 -5.55 15.56 13.64
C PRO A 10 -4.44 14.51 13.79
N LYS A 11 -4.33 13.60 12.82
CA LYS A 11 -3.40 12.47 12.89
C LYS A 11 -2.40 12.47 11.73
N ILE A 12 -1.22 11.92 11.99
CA ILE A 12 -0.16 11.65 11.03
C ILE A 12 0.01 10.14 10.99
N GLU A 13 -0.12 9.56 9.80
CA GLU A 13 0.08 8.12 9.57
C GLU A 13 1.37 7.94 8.78
N LEU A 14 2.36 7.25 9.35
CA LEU A 14 3.69 7.11 8.74
C LEU A 14 3.98 5.69 8.27
N HIS A 15 3.13 4.71 8.59
CA HIS A 15 3.34 3.30 8.25
C HIS A 15 2.05 2.66 7.76
N LEU A 16 1.72 2.91 6.49
CA LEU A 16 0.48 2.47 5.88
C LEU A 16 0.73 1.75 4.55
N HIS A 17 0.60 0.42 4.55
CA HIS A 17 0.71 -0.39 3.35
C HIS A 17 -0.57 -0.28 2.51
N LEU A 18 -0.47 0.24 1.28
CA LEU A 18 -1.61 0.37 0.37
C LEU A 18 -2.27 -1.01 0.14
N ASP A 19 -1.44 -2.02 -0.11
CA ASP A 19 -1.81 -3.39 -0.48
C ASP A 19 -2.55 -4.14 0.64
N CYS A 20 -2.51 -3.62 1.87
CA CYS A 20 -3.16 -4.18 3.06
C CYS A 20 -4.33 -3.33 3.57
N SER A 21 -4.68 -2.24 2.87
CA SER A 21 -5.59 -1.20 3.39
C SER A 21 -6.89 -1.03 2.59
N LEU A 22 -7.27 -2.04 1.82
CA LEU A 22 -8.50 -2.03 1.02
C LEU A 22 -9.71 -2.19 1.95
N SER A 23 -10.62 -1.22 1.97
CA SER A 23 -11.88 -1.34 2.70
C SER A 23 -12.87 -2.25 1.98
N PHE A 24 -13.84 -2.78 2.72
CA PHE A 24 -14.95 -3.55 2.13
C PHE A 24 -15.65 -2.79 1.00
N ASP A 25 -15.88 -1.49 1.14
CA ASP A 25 -16.54 -0.67 0.12
C ASP A 25 -15.77 -0.64 -1.20
N VAL A 26 -14.43 -0.58 -1.14
CA VAL A 26 -13.56 -0.63 -2.33
C VAL A 26 -13.56 -2.02 -2.91
N VAL A 27 -13.39 -3.04 -2.07
CA VAL A 27 -13.39 -4.44 -2.52
C VAL A 27 -14.72 -4.78 -3.19
N LYS A 28 -15.85 -4.28 -2.67
CA LYS A 28 -17.18 -4.45 -3.27
C LYS A 28 -17.32 -3.74 -4.62
N GLN A 29 -16.68 -2.58 -4.81
CA GLN A 29 -16.64 -1.90 -6.11
C GLN A 29 -15.81 -2.65 -7.15
N LEU A 30 -14.75 -3.35 -6.71
CA LEU A 30 -13.86 -4.11 -7.59
C LEU A 30 -14.35 -5.55 -7.83
N ARG A 31 -15.09 -6.10 -6.87
CA ARG A 31 -15.64 -7.45 -6.87
C ARG A 31 -17.10 -7.43 -6.40
N PRO A 32 -18.05 -7.04 -7.27
CA PRO A 32 -19.45 -6.82 -6.89
C PRO A 32 -20.14 -7.99 -6.20
N ASP A 33 -19.71 -9.23 -6.44
CA ASP A 33 -20.33 -10.43 -5.86
C ASP A 33 -19.78 -10.79 -4.47
N ILE A 34 -18.77 -10.09 -3.94
CA ILE A 34 -18.20 -10.41 -2.62
C ILE A 34 -19.22 -10.20 -1.50
N SER A 35 -19.30 -11.19 -0.60
CA SER A 35 -20.05 -11.06 0.66
C SER A 35 -19.18 -10.45 1.76
N GLU A 36 -19.78 -9.82 2.76
CA GLU A 36 -19.02 -9.30 3.90
C GLU A 36 -18.32 -10.42 4.69
N MET A 37 -18.92 -11.61 4.74
CA MET A 37 -18.32 -12.80 5.36
C MET A 37 -17.03 -13.21 4.64
N GLU A 38 -17.07 -13.28 3.31
CA GLU A 38 -15.90 -13.64 2.51
C GLU A 38 -14.80 -12.58 2.57
N TYR A 39 -15.18 -11.30 2.58
CA TYR A 39 -14.24 -10.20 2.81
C TYR A 39 -13.51 -10.37 4.15
N LYS A 40 -14.24 -10.61 5.25
CA LYS A 40 -13.64 -10.86 6.57
C LYS A 40 -12.71 -12.07 6.57
N GLN A 41 -13.05 -13.12 5.81
CA GLN A 41 -12.22 -14.33 5.73
C GLN A 41 -10.96 -14.15 4.89
N SER A 42 -10.98 -13.28 3.88
CA SER A 42 -9.90 -13.20 2.87
C SER A 42 -9.00 -11.98 3.07
N PHE A 43 -9.50 -10.89 3.64
CA PHE A 43 -8.78 -9.61 3.77
C PHE A 43 -8.43 -9.26 5.21
N ILE A 44 -9.09 -9.87 6.21
CA ILE A 44 -8.88 -9.54 7.61
C ILE A 44 -8.21 -10.72 8.32
N ALA A 45 -6.98 -10.50 8.77
CA ALA A 45 -6.29 -11.47 9.60
C ALA A 45 -7.03 -11.67 10.94
N PRO A 46 -7.09 -12.89 11.47
CA PRO A 46 -7.68 -13.14 12.78
C PRO A 46 -6.89 -12.43 13.88
N GLU A 47 -7.56 -12.16 15.01
CA GLU A 47 -6.95 -11.50 16.17
C GLU A 47 -5.68 -12.22 16.67
N LYS A 48 -5.62 -13.55 16.50
CA LYS A 48 -4.46 -14.37 16.82
C LYS A 48 -3.91 -15.02 15.57
N CYS A 49 -2.70 -14.59 15.20
CA CYS A 49 -1.90 -15.20 14.15
C CYS A 49 -0.66 -15.86 14.77
N THR A 50 -0.11 -16.86 14.08
CA THR A 50 1.09 -17.58 14.56
C THR A 50 2.39 -16.78 14.36
N GLY A 51 2.37 -15.75 13.50
CA GLY A 51 3.48 -14.84 13.24
C GLY A 51 3.22 -13.95 12.03
N LEU A 52 4.21 -13.15 11.64
CA LEU A 52 4.11 -12.21 10.52
C LEU A 52 3.78 -12.92 9.20
N ALA A 53 4.45 -14.03 8.90
CA ALA A 53 4.21 -14.80 7.68
C ALA A 53 2.74 -15.27 7.53
N ASP A 54 2.05 -15.48 8.65
CA ASP A 54 0.65 -15.88 8.67
C ASP A 54 -0.29 -14.71 8.33
N ILE A 55 0.00 -13.53 8.89
CA ILE A 55 -0.72 -12.28 8.62
C ILE A 55 -0.58 -11.90 7.13
N LEU A 56 0.61 -12.06 6.55
CA LEU A 56 0.88 -11.67 5.16
C LEU A 56 0.05 -12.45 4.13
N LYS A 57 -0.50 -13.61 4.49
CA LYS A 57 -1.40 -14.38 3.59
C LYS A 57 -2.68 -13.60 3.24
N TYR A 58 -3.11 -12.69 4.10
CA TYR A 58 -4.32 -11.88 3.91
C TYR A 58 -4.07 -10.66 3.00
N ALA A 59 -2.81 -10.34 2.70
CA ALA A 59 -2.47 -9.29 1.75
C ALA A 59 -2.68 -9.73 0.29
N SER A 60 -2.56 -11.03 0.00
CA SER A 60 -2.67 -11.59 -1.35
C SER A 60 -3.98 -11.20 -2.05
N SER A 61 -5.11 -11.26 -1.33
CA SER A 61 -6.41 -10.87 -1.88
C SER A 61 -6.51 -9.38 -2.21
N GLY A 62 -5.77 -8.52 -1.50
CA GLY A 62 -5.63 -7.11 -1.84
C GLY A 62 -4.83 -6.92 -3.13
N ILE A 63 -3.68 -7.60 -3.22
CA ILE A 63 -2.77 -7.54 -4.38
C ILE A 63 -3.50 -7.98 -5.67
N GLU A 64 -4.30 -9.04 -5.63
CA GLU A 64 -5.08 -9.52 -6.80
C GLU A 64 -6.07 -8.48 -7.35
N LEU A 65 -6.51 -7.54 -6.50
CA LEU A 65 -7.42 -6.46 -6.84
C LEU A 65 -6.68 -5.16 -7.21
N MET A 66 -5.38 -5.22 -7.48
CA MET A 66 -4.51 -4.08 -7.77
C MET A 66 -3.64 -4.31 -9.01
N GLN A 67 -4.15 -5.01 -10.03
CA GLN A 67 -3.38 -5.44 -11.20
C GLN A 67 -3.65 -4.59 -12.46
N THR A 68 -4.57 -3.63 -12.42
CA THR A 68 -4.89 -2.71 -13.53
C THR A 68 -4.89 -1.26 -13.08
N ASP A 69 -4.80 -0.31 -14.03
CA ASP A 69 -4.89 1.12 -13.75
C ASP A 69 -6.17 1.49 -12.97
N GLU A 70 -7.33 1.05 -13.46
CA GLU A 70 -8.61 1.31 -12.83
C GLU A 70 -8.65 0.78 -11.38
N GLN A 71 -8.11 -0.42 -11.17
CA GLN A 71 -8.02 -1.06 -9.87
C GLN A 71 -7.17 -0.25 -8.89
N LEU A 72 -5.95 0.10 -9.28
CA LEU A 72 -5.02 0.91 -8.47
C LEU A 72 -5.64 2.26 -8.10
N ARG A 73 -6.24 2.97 -9.07
CA ARG A 73 -6.90 4.27 -8.83
C ARG A 73 -8.06 4.17 -7.86
N LYS A 74 -8.89 3.11 -7.97
CA LYS A 74 -10.00 2.86 -7.03
C LYS A 74 -9.49 2.58 -5.61
N VAL A 75 -8.43 1.79 -5.47
CA VAL A 75 -7.82 1.48 -4.17
C VAL A 75 -7.25 2.73 -3.50
N VAL A 76 -6.47 3.53 -4.23
CA VAL A 76 -5.93 4.81 -3.71
C VAL A 76 -7.05 5.74 -3.27
N LYS A 77 -8.07 5.95 -4.12
CA LYS A 77 -9.23 6.78 -3.77
C LYS A 77 -9.92 6.30 -2.50
N GLY A 78 -10.15 5.01 -2.39
CA GLY A 78 -10.74 4.39 -1.21
C GLY A 78 -9.92 4.59 0.07
N LEU A 79 -8.60 4.50 -0.03
CA LEU A 79 -7.71 4.79 1.09
C LEU A 79 -7.86 6.25 1.57
N PHE A 80 -7.89 7.21 0.66
CA PHE A 80 -8.08 8.63 1.02
C PHE A 80 -9.44 8.91 1.69
N VAL A 81 -10.50 8.19 1.30
CA VAL A 81 -11.80 8.25 1.99
C VAL A 81 -11.67 7.77 3.45
N GLN A 82 -10.95 6.66 3.68
CA GLN A 82 -10.69 6.16 5.03
C GLN A 82 -9.86 7.15 5.85
N LEU A 83 -8.76 7.67 5.30
CA LEU A 83 -7.90 8.65 5.95
C LEU A 83 -8.67 9.91 6.35
N LYS A 84 -9.55 10.41 5.46
CA LYS A 84 -10.38 11.58 5.73
C LYS A 84 -11.37 11.32 6.87
N ARG A 85 -12.02 10.14 6.88
CA ARG A 85 -12.94 9.72 7.94
C ARG A 85 -12.27 9.69 9.31
N GLU A 86 -11.01 9.27 9.34
CA GLU A 86 -10.20 9.22 10.54
C GLU A 86 -9.49 10.55 10.87
N ASN A 87 -9.77 11.66 10.19
CA ASN A 87 -9.10 12.96 10.43
C ASN A 87 -7.55 12.88 10.34
N VAL A 88 -7.03 12.07 9.43
CA VAL A 88 -5.61 12.07 9.08
C VAL A 88 -5.32 13.30 8.21
N ILE A 89 -4.30 14.07 8.60
CA ILE A 89 -3.88 15.29 7.90
C ILE A 89 -2.60 15.10 7.08
N TYR A 90 -1.83 14.06 7.39
CA TYR A 90 -0.64 13.65 6.66
C TYR A 90 -0.50 12.14 6.64
N ALA A 91 -0.16 11.56 5.50
CA ALA A 91 0.13 10.14 5.37
C ALA A 91 1.39 9.85 4.53
N GLU A 92 2.20 8.88 4.94
CA GLU A 92 3.20 8.22 4.08
C GLU A 92 2.69 6.83 3.71
N ILE A 93 2.16 6.72 2.48
CA ILE A 93 1.67 5.46 1.93
C ILE A 93 2.84 4.69 1.36
N ARG A 94 2.90 3.39 1.63
CA ARG A 94 3.94 2.51 1.10
C ARG A 94 3.34 1.32 0.35
N PHE A 95 4.01 0.88 -0.71
CA PHE A 95 3.60 -0.28 -1.51
C PHE A 95 4.79 -0.83 -2.30
N ALA A 96 4.71 -2.07 -2.76
CA ALA A 96 5.76 -2.70 -3.57
C ALA A 96 5.34 -2.78 -5.04
N PRO A 97 5.90 -1.96 -5.96
CA PRO A 97 5.45 -1.89 -7.35
C PRO A 97 5.46 -3.24 -8.08
N PHE A 98 6.43 -4.10 -7.76
CA PHE A 98 6.61 -5.40 -8.40
C PHE A 98 5.53 -6.43 -8.06
N LEU A 99 4.60 -6.13 -7.15
CA LEU A 99 3.44 -6.99 -6.86
C LEU A 99 2.28 -6.81 -7.84
N HIS A 100 2.32 -5.80 -8.70
CA HIS A 100 1.15 -5.33 -9.48
C HIS A 100 1.32 -5.50 -10.99
N LEU A 101 2.03 -6.54 -11.42
CA LEU A 101 2.46 -6.72 -12.81
C LEU A 101 1.69 -7.85 -13.54
N ASP A 102 0.82 -8.60 -12.85
CA ASP A 102 0.26 -9.86 -13.35
C ASP A 102 -0.72 -9.67 -14.51
N LYS A 103 -1.26 -8.46 -14.71
CA LYS A 103 -2.14 -8.12 -15.84
C LYS A 103 -1.52 -7.15 -16.84
N GLY A 104 -0.19 -7.13 -16.93
CA GLY A 104 0.55 -6.48 -18.01
C GLY A 104 1.00 -5.05 -17.75
N LEU A 105 0.89 -4.56 -16.52
CA LEU A 105 1.53 -3.31 -16.11
C LEU A 105 3.05 -3.52 -15.95
N SER A 106 3.84 -2.51 -16.30
CA SER A 106 5.23 -2.39 -15.88
C SER A 106 5.32 -1.78 -14.48
N ALA A 107 6.47 -1.92 -13.80
CA ALA A 107 6.65 -1.30 -12.48
C ALA A 107 6.60 0.23 -12.56
N GLU A 108 7.07 0.82 -13.67
CA GLU A 108 6.90 2.21 -14.01
C GLU A 108 5.42 2.61 -14.10
N ASP A 109 4.59 1.85 -14.84
CA ASP A 109 3.16 2.14 -14.95
C ASP A 109 2.52 2.19 -13.56
N VAL A 110 2.79 1.19 -12.71
CA VAL A 110 2.24 1.12 -11.35
C VAL A 110 2.63 2.36 -10.54
N VAL A 111 3.89 2.78 -10.58
CA VAL A 111 4.37 3.96 -9.87
C VAL A 111 3.70 5.23 -10.38
N GLU A 112 3.60 5.40 -11.70
CA GLU A 112 2.95 6.56 -12.30
C GLU A 112 1.47 6.65 -11.92
N ILE A 113 0.73 5.55 -12.09
CA ILE A 113 -0.69 5.46 -11.76
C ILE A 113 -0.96 5.80 -10.28
N VAL A 114 -0.20 5.19 -9.37
CA VAL A 114 -0.38 5.42 -7.92
C VAL A 114 0.01 6.86 -7.56
N THR A 115 1.11 7.38 -8.08
CA THR A 115 1.55 8.75 -7.76
C THR A 115 0.59 9.82 -8.27
N GLU A 116 0.03 9.65 -9.47
CA GLU A 116 -1.01 10.52 -10.01
C GLU A 116 -2.28 10.46 -9.16
N SER A 117 -2.75 9.25 -8.84
CA SER A 117 -3.96 9.09 -8.03
C SER A 117 -3.81 9.66 -6.62
N VAL A 118 -2.64 9.50 -6.00
CA VAL A 118 -2.33 10.11 -4.69
C VAL A 118 -2.34 11.64 -4.78
N LYS A 119 -1.79 12.22 -5.86
CA LYS A 119 -1.80 13.67 -6.08
C LYS A 119 -3.23 14.20 -6.22
N GLU A 120 -4.07 13.55 -7.01
CA GLU A 120 -5.47 13.92 -7.22
C GLU A 120 -6.29 13.86 -5.93
N ASN A 121 -6.20 12.73 -5.21
CA ASN A 121 -6.97 12.53 -3.98
C ASN A 121 -6.45 13.37 -2.81
N GLY A 122 -5.15 13.62 -2.72
CA GLY A 122 -4.57 14.56 -1.76
C GLY A 122 -5.08 15.99 -1.97
N HIS A 123 -5.20 16.42 -3.22
CA HIS A 123 -5.76 17.73 -3.56
C HIS A 123 -7.25 17.83 -3.17
N SER A 124 -8.06 16.82 -3.52
CA SER A 124 -9.52 16.86 -3.28
C SER A 124 -9.89 16.74 -1.80
N THR A 125 -9.10 16.02 -1.00
CA THR A 125 -9.37 15.81 0.44
C THR A 125 -8.67 16.81 1.35
N GLY A 126 -7.65 17.51 0.85
CA GLY A 126 -6.75 18.39 1.62
C GLY A 126 -5.70 17.63 2.44
N ILE A 127 -5.59 16.31 2.28
CA ILE A 127 -4.61 15.47 3.00
C ILE A 127 -3.27 15.55 2.28
N LYS A 128 -2.21 15.89 3.01
CA LYS A 128 -0.85 15.84 2.47
C LYS A 128 -0.38 14.39 2.44
N CYS A 129 0.25 13.95 1.36
CA CYS A 129 0.68 12.57 1.25
C CYS A 129 2.04 12.42 0.56
N GLY A 130 2.91 11.61 1.16
CA GLY A 130 4.14 11.08 0.57
C GLY A 130 3.99 9.60 0.22
N ILE A 131 4.83 9.12 -0.71
CA ILE A 131 4.86 7.74 -1.17
C ILE A 131 6.23 7.13 -0.89
N ILE A 132 6.26 5.91 -0.38
CA ILE A 132 7.46 5.13 -0.16
C ILE A 132 7.37 3.84 -0.99
N LEU A 133 8.39 3.57 -1.82
CA LEU A 133 8.43 2.34 -2.60
C LEU A 133 9.15 1.24 -1.82
N CYS A 134 8.52 0.08 -1.68
CA CYS A 134 9.06 -1.04 -0.94
C CYS A 134 9.76 -2.06 -1.86
N THR A 135 10.93 -2.54 -1.44
CA THR A 135 11.40 -3.88 -1.80
C THR A 135 10.84 -4.90 -0.81
N LEU A 136 10.79 -6.18 -1.19
CA LEU A 136 10.35 -7.26 -0.31
C LEU A 136 11.51 -8.15 0.10
N ARG A 137 11.47 -8.68 1.33
CA ARG A 137 12.54 -9.49 1.93
C ARG A 137 12.89 -10.76 1.16
N HIS A 138 11.92 -11.33 0.45
CA HIS A 138 12.13 -12.53 -0.36
C HIS A 138 12.66 -12.22 -1.77
N TYR A 139 12.92 -10.94 -2.09
CA TYR A 139 13.57 -10.53 -3.33
C TYR A 139 15.09 -10.67 -3.24
N ASP A 140 15.74 -10.78 -4.39
CA ASP A 140 17.19 -10.75 -4.48
C ASP A 140 17.72 -9.30 -4.56
N GLU A 141 19.05 -9.15 -4.51
CA GLU A 141 19.74 -7.86 -4.61
C GLU A 141 19.34 -7.10 -5.88
N VAL A 142 19.23 -7.82 -7.01
CA VAL A 142 18.93 -7.22 -8.31
C VAL A 142 17.58 -6.52 -8.27
N LYS A 143 16.54 -7.19 -7.78
CA LYS A 143 15.19 -6.63 -7.72
C LYS A 143 15.08 -5.48 -6.71
N SER A 144 15.81 -5.53 -5.59
CA SER A 144 15.88 -4.38 -4.66
C SER A 144 16.52 -3.16 -5.30
N LEU A 145 17.62 -3.34 -6.03
CA LEU A 145 18.26 -2.26 -6.78
C LEU A 145 17.36 -1.71 -7.90
N GLN A 146 16.47 -2.54 -8.47
CA GLN A 146 15.45 -2.06 -9.41
C GLN A 146 14.42 -1.15 -8.72
N THR A 147 13.99 -1.47 -7.50
CA THR A 147 13.12 -0.55 -6.72
C THR A 147 13.82 0.76 -6.42
N VAL A 148 15.12 0.75 -6.06
CA VAL A 148 15.90 1.98 -5.87
C VAL A 148 15.92 2.84 -7.13
N LYS A 149 16.12 2.24 -8.31
CA LYS A 149 16.08 2.96 -9.59
C LYS A 149 14.73 3.62 -9.85
N LEU A 150 13.62 2.99 -9.46
CA LEU A 150 12.30 3.62 -9.52
C LEU A 150 12.24 4.84 -8.59
N VAL A 151 12.69 4.71 -7.33
CA VAL A 151 12.75 5.85 -6.40
C VAL A 151 13.57 7.00 -6.99
N GLU A 152 14.80 6.74 -7.45
CA GLU A 152 15.68 7.75 -8.05
C GLU A 152 15.04 8.45 -9.25
N ARG A 153 14.33 7.70 -10.10
CA ARG A 153 13.66 8.23 -11.29
C ARG A 153 12.54 9.21 -10.93
N TYR A 154 11.71 8.87 -9.94
CA TYR A 154 10.47 9.60 -9.68
C TYR A 154 10.54 10.60 -8.51
N ILE A 155 11.53 10.50 -7.61
CA ILE A 155 11.62 11.32 -6.38
C ILE A 155 11.59 12.85 -6.61
N LYS A 156 12.08 13.32 -7.76
CA LYS A 156 12.13 14.77 -8.07
C LYS A 156 10.81 15.36 -8.54
N ASN A 157 9.95 14.55 -9.15
CA ASN A 157 8.79 15.03 -9.92
C ASN A 157 7.45 14.52 -9.38
N THR A 158 7.46 13.57 -8.43
CA THR A 158 6.25 12.96 -7.88
C THR A 158 6.16 13.18 -6.37
N LYS A 159 5.27 12.41 -5.71
CA LYS A 159 5.12 12.38 -4.25
C LYS A 159 6.01 11.34 -3.57
N ILE A 160 6.91 10.70 -4.31
CA ILE A 160 7.85 9.74 -3.72
C ILE A 160 8.82 10.48 -2.79
N VAL A 161 8.94 9.97 -1.56
CA VAL A 161 9.77 10.55 -0.50
C VAL A 161 10.75 9.55 0.12
N GLY A 162 10.67 8.26 -0.22
CA GLY A 162 11.53 7.26 0.38
C GLY A 162 11.51 5.89 -0.28
N PHE A 163 12.33 5.03 0.30
CA PHE A 163 12.51 3.61 -0.02
C PHE A 163 12.38 2.81 1.29
N ASP A 164 11.74 1.65 1.23
CA ASP A 164 11.52 0.78 2.40
C ASP A 164 11.71 -0.71 2.05
N ILE A 165 11.78 -1.54 3.08
CA ILE A 165 11.81 -2.99 2.98
C ILE A 165 10.71 -3.62 3.84
N ALA A 166 9.95 -4.55 3.25
CA ALA A 166 8.83 -5.21 3.91
C ALA A 166 8.79 -6.73 3.64
N ALA A 167 7.71 -7.40 4.03
CA ALA A 167 7.50 -8.86 4.01
C ALA A 167 8.15 -9.62 5.19
N ASP A 168 8.15 -10.95 5.11
CA ASP A 168 8.52 -11.86 6.20
C ASP A 168 9.99 -11.69 6.64
N GLU A 169 10.18 -11.10 7.82
CA GLU A 169 11.49 -10.83 8.39
C GLU A 169 12.18 -12.09 8.94
N ALA A 170 11.42 -13.02 9.52
CA ALA A 170 12.01 -14.21 10.15
C ALA A 170 12.47 -15.23 9.11
N GLY A 171 11.75 -15.33 8.00
CA GLY A 171 12.09 -16.24 6.89
C GLY A 171 13.24 -15.74 6.00
N PHE A 172 13.51 -14.43 5.97
CA PHE A 172 14.40 -13.83 4.97
C PHE A 172 15.32 -12.74 5.57
N PRO A 173 16.64 -13.02 5.70
CA PRO A 173 17.59 -12.07 6.24
C PRO A 173 17.86 -10.88 5.29
N ILE A 174 18.40 -9.78 5.82
CA ILE A 174 18.58 -8.53 5.06
C ILE A 174 19.77 -8.53 4.09
N ASP A 175 20.59 -9.59 4.08
CA ASP A 175 21.89 -9.59 3.39
C ASP A 175 21.81 -9.22 1.91
N SER A 176 20.80 -9.73 1.19
CA SER A 176 20.55 -9.43 -0.22
C SER A 176 20.20 -7.96 -0.48
N HIS A 177 19.77 -7.21 0.54
CA HIS A 177 19.25 -5.86 0.38
C HIS A 177 20.25 -4.78 0.80
N LYS A 178 21.40 -5.16 1.37
CA LYS A 178 22.39 -4.22 1.92
C LYS A 178 22.87 -3.17 0.91
N LYS A 179 22.97 -3.50 -0.38
CA LYS A 179 23.39 -2.53 -1.41
C LYS A 179 22.30 -1.55 -1.85
N ALA A 180 21.04 -1.83 -1.50
CA ALA A 180 19.91 -0.97 -1.85
C ALA A 180 19.69 0.17 -0.82
N PHE A 181 20.35 0.09 0.35
CA PHE A 181 20.33 1.09 1.41
C PHE A 181 21.72 1.74 1.57
#